data_AF-A0A3D4P573-F1
#
_entry.id   AF-A0A3D4P573-F1
#
_cell.length_a   1.000
_cell.length_b   1.000
_cell.length_c   1.000
_cell.angle_alpha   90.00
_cell.angle_beta   90.00
_cell.angle_gamma   90.00
#
_symmetry.space_group_name_H-M   'P 1'
#
loop_
_entity.id
_entity.type
_entity.pdbx_description
1 polymer ?
#
loop_
_entity_poly.entity_id
_entity_poly.type
_entity_poly.pdbx_seq_one_letter_code
_entity_poly.pdbx_strand_id
1 'polypeptide(L)' 'MAFVPGPLEFHLQPDEVAEVIEVPVDHLADPANTRRETWVLGGRDVEVPLYEFEGHKIWGATAMVLAEFLALLGRPE' A
#
# COMPACT_ATOMS: atom_id res chain seq x y z
N MET A 1 -7.24 11.93 -6.87
CA MET A 1 -7.05 12.18 -5.43
C MET A 1 -8.38 12.51 -4.81
N ALA A 2 -8.62 12.07 -3.57
CA ALA A 2 -9.81 12.40 -2.80
C ALA A 2 -9.38 12.94 -1.42
N PHE A 3 -10.18 13.84 -0.87
CA PHE A 3 -10.03 14.34 0.49
C PHE A 3 -11.38 14.20 1.18
N VAL A 4 -11.39 13.61 2.38
CA VAL A 4 -12.60 13.46 3.18
C VAL A 4 -12.38 14.17 4.52
N PRO A 5 -13.23 15.15 4.88
CA PRO A 5 -13.05 15.89 6.12
C PRO A 5 -13.56 15.11 7.34
N GLY A 6 -12.88 15.27 8.47
CA GLY A 6 -13.32 14.76 9.77
C GLY A 6 -12.96 13.30 10.05
N PRO A 7 -13.29 12.81 11.26
CA PRO A 7 -13.10 11.41 11.59
C PRO A 7 -14.03 10.53 10.75
N LEU A 8 -13.49 9.44 10.22
CA LEU A 8 -14.23 8.47 9.41
C LEU A 8 -14.78 7.36 10.32
N GLU A 9 -16.06 7.03 10.14
CA GLU A 9 -16.65 5.81 10.70
C GLU A 9 -16.81 4.80 9.56
N PHE A 10 -16.11 3.68 9.65
CA PHE A 10 -16.16 2.62 8.64
C PHE A 10 -17.17 1.54 9.04
N HIS A 11 -18.11 1.24 8.14
CA HIS A 11 -19.01 0.09 8.25
C HIS A 11 -18.60 -0.96 7.22
N LEU A 12 -17.97 -2.04 7.68
CA LEU A 12 -17.49 -3.09 6.78
C LEU A 12 -18.64 -3.97 6.31
N GLN A 13 -18.63 -4.32 5.03
CA GLN A 13 -19.44 -5.41 4.50
C GLN A 13 -18.62 -6.70 4.61
N PRO A 14 -18.89 -7.57 5.61
CA PRO A 14 -17.99 -8.67 5.96
C PRO A 14 -17.83 -9.72 4.86
N ASP A 15 -18.79 -9.82 3.94
CA ASP A 15 -18.73 -10.73 2.79
C ASP A 15 -17.73 -10.26 1.71
N GLU A 16 -17.30 -8.99 1.76
CA GLU A 16 -16.42 -8.38 0.75
C GLU A 16 -15.14 -7.80 1.37
N VAL A 17 -15.22 -7.25 2.59
CA VAL A 17 -14.14 -6.51 3.24
C VAL A 17 -13.80 -7.15 4.58
N ALA A 18 -12.63 -7.80 4.64
CA ALA A 18 -12.13 -8.44 5.85
C ALA A 18 -11.66 -7.41 6.90
N GLU A 19 -11.03 -6.32 6.47
CA GLU A 19 -10.43 -5.33 7.35
C GLU A 19 -10.26 -3.97 6.66
N VAL A 20 -10.08 -2.93 7.46
CA VAL A 20 -9.59 -1.61 7.02
C VAL A 20 -8.28 -1.34 7.74
N ILE A 21 -7.25 -1.03 6.97
CA ILE A 21 -5.94 -0.61 7.47
C ILE A 21 -5.70 0.84 7.08
N GLU A 22 -5.17 1.63 8.02
CA GLU A 22 -4.85 3.03 7.83
C GLU A 22 -3.33 3.22 7.92
N VAL A 23 -2.69 3.45 6.78
CA VAL A 23 -1.24 3.60 6.72
C VAL A 23 -0.87 5.08 6.65
N PRO A 24 -0.04 5.60 7.59
CA PRO A 24 0.45 6.96 7.49
C PRO A 24 1.24 7.19 6.20
N VAL A 25 1.03 8.33 5.54
CA VAL A 25 1.77 8.68 4.31
C VAL A 25 3.28 8.75 4.58
N ASP A 26 3.69 9.21 5.77
CA ASP A 26 5.10 9.22 6.17
C ASP A 26 5.68 7.81 6.28
N HIS A 27 4.89 6.81 6.68
CA HIS A 27 5.33 5.41 6.72
C HIS A 27 5.57 4.87 5.31
N LEU A 28 4.65 5.14 4.39
CA LEU A 28 4.79 4.75 2.98
C LEU A 28 5.96 5.46 2.28
N ALA A 29 6.26 6.70 2.68
CA ALA A 29 7.34 7.51 2.12
C ALA A 29 8.73 7.17 2.66
N ASP A 30 8.84 6.37 3.73
CA ASP A 30 10.11 5.95 4.29
C ASP A 30 10.66 4.75 3.49
N PRO A 31 11.80 4.88 2.79
CA PRO A 31 12.39 3.77 2.04
C PRO A 31 12.72 2.55 2.91
N ALA A 32 12.87 2.73 4.23
CA ALA A 32 13.08 1.64 5.18
C ALA A 32 11.85 0.75 5.35
N ASN A 33 10.67 1.14 4.87
CA ASN A 33 9.43 0.37 4.90
C ASN A 33 9.07 -0.25 3.54
N THR A 34 9.87 0.05 2.50
CA THR A 34 9.77 -0.60 1.20
C THR A 34 10.64 -1.86 1.19
N ARG A 35 10.09 -2.95 0.64
CA ARG A 35 10.78 -4.24 0.50
C ARG A 35 10.65 -4.72 -0.94
N ARG A 36 11.54 -5.62 -1.32
CA ARG A 36 11.44 -6.42 -2.55
C ARG A 36 11.51 -7.88 -2.16
N GLU A 37 10.58 -8.67 -2.69
CA GLU A 37 10.55 -10.12 -2.51
C GLU A 37 10.54 -10.82 -3.87
N THR A 38 11.25 -11.94 -3.98
CA THR A 38 11.17 -12.77 -5.19
C THR A 38 10.01 -13.75 -5.07
N TRP A 39 9.01 -13.61 -5.92
CA TRP A 39 7.84 -14.49 -5.97
C TRP A 39 7.75 -15.22 -7.32
N VAL A 40 7.14 -16.41 -7.33
CA VAL A 40 6.83 -17.13 -8.57
C VAL A 40 5.45 -16.69 -9.06
N LEU A 41 5.39 -15.86 -10.10
CA LEU A 41 4.16 -15.38 -10.71
C LEU A 41 4.08 -15.85 -12.17
N GLY A 42 3.00 -16.56 -12.52
CA GLY A 42 2.84 -17.10 -13.87
C GLY A 42 3.97 -18.04 -14.31
N GLY A 43 4.60 -18.74 -13.36
CA GLY A 43 5.74 -19.64 -13.60
C GLY A 43 7.09 -18.95 -13.80
N ARG A 44 7.22 -17.67 -13.46
CA ARG A 44 8.48 -16.91 -13.54
C ARG A 44 8.80 -16.31 -12.18
N ASP A 45 10.09 -16.24 -11.87
CA ASP A 45 10.57 -15.46 -10.73
C ASP A 45 10.44 -13.97 -11.05
N VAL A 46 9.75 -13.24 -10.18
CA VAL A 46 9.49 -11.81 -10.29
C VAL A 46 9.89 -11.15 -8.98
N GLU A 47 10.69 -10.08 -9.06
CA GLU A 47 10.90 -9.20 -7.91
C GLU A 47 9.68 -8.29 -7.73
N VAL A 48 8.98 -8.46 -6.62
CA VAL A 48 7.76 -7.73 -6.28
C VAL A 48 8.11 -6.65 -5.26
N PRO A 49 8.03 -5.36 -5.62
CA PRO A 49 8.09 -4.27 -4.65
C PRO A 49 6.82 -4.25 -3.80
N LEU A 50 6.98 -4.03 -2.51
CA LEU A 50 5.86 -3.93 -1.57
C LEU A 50 6.18 -2.97 -0.42
N TYR A 51 5.13 -2.39 0.14
CA TYR A 51 5.18 -1.72 1.43
C TYR A 51 4.76 -2.71 2.52
N GLU A 52 5.52 -2.74 3.61
CA GLU A 52 5.18 -3.53 4.79
C GLU A 52 4.66 -2.62 5.91
N PHE A 53 3.49 -2.93 6.44
CA PHE A 53 2.89 -2.19 7.55
C PHE A 53 2.12 -3.14 8.44
N GLU A 54 2.48 -3.23 9.73
CA GLU A 54 1.79 -4.04 10.74
C GLU A 54 1.53 -5.51 10.33
N GLY A 55 2.45 -6.09 9.54
CA GLY A 55 2.32 -7.46 9.03
C GLY A 55 1.52 -7.59 7.71
N HIS A 56 0.94 -6.50 7.22
CA HIS A 56 0.31 -6.44 5.91
C HIS A 56 1.36 -6.13 4.82
N LYS A 57 1.26 -6.84 3.69
CA LYS A 57 2.03 -6.56 2.48
C LYS A 57 1.12 -5.85 1.49
N ILE A 58 1.45 -4.60 1.16
CA ILE A 58 0.73 -3.81 0.16
C ILE A 58 1.54 -3.86 -1.13
N TRP A 59 1.00 -4.50 -2.16
CA TRP A 59 1.72 -4.84 -3.39
C TRP A 59 0.83 -4.72 -4.63
N GLY A 60 1.40 -4.97 -5.80
CA GLY A 60 0.67 -4.99 -7.07
C GLY A 60 0.09 -3.62 -7.44
N ALA A 61 -1.12 -3.62 -8.01
CA ALA A 61 -1.76 -2.39 -8.50
C ALA A 61 -1.91 -1.32 -7.40
N THR A 62 -2.19 -1.72 -6.15
CA THR A 62 -2.31 -0.79 -5.03
C THR A 62 -0.98 -0.11 -4.72
N ALA A 63 0.12 -0.88 -4.63
CA ALA A 63 1.44 -0.31 -4.41
C ALA A 63 1.86 0.63 -5.56
N MET A 64 1.53 0.29 -6.80
CA MET A 64 1.79 1.16 -7.95
C MET A 64 1.06 2.51 -7.83
N VAL A 65 -0.23 2.49 -7.48
CA VAL A 65 -1.00 3.73 -7.28
C VAL A 65 -0.45 4.56 -6.12
N LEU A 66 -0.01 3.92 -5.04
CA LEU A 66 0.61 4.60 -3.89
C LEU A 66 1.95 5.23 -4.26
N ALA A 67 2.80 4.55 -5.03
CA ALA A 67 4.08 5.09 -5.50
C ALA A 67 3.87 6.36 -6.34
N GLU A 68 2.92 6.34 -7.28
CA GLU A 68 2.55 7.52 -8.07
C GLU A 68 2.01 8.65 -7.19
N PHE A 69 1.19 8.32 -6.19
CA PHE A 69 0.68 9.31 -5.24
C PHE A 69 1.81 9.97 -4.43
N LEU A 70 2.77 9.18 -3.94
CA LEU A 70 3.94 9.68 -3.21
C LEU A 70 4.85 10.55 -4.09
N ALA A 71 5.05 10.17 -5.36
CA ALA A 71 5.79 10.98 -6.32
C ALA A 71 5.15 12.36 -6.51
N LEU A 72 3.81 12.42 -6.62
CA LEU A 72 3.07 13.69 -6.70
C LEU A 72 3.22 14.57 -5.45
N LEU A 73 3.45 13.96 -4.27
CA LEU A 73 3.72 14.66 -3.02
C LEU A 73 5.18 15.09 -2.86
N GLY A 74 6.05 14.82 -3.85
CA GLY A 74 7.48 15.11 -3.76
C GLY A 74 8.23 14.20 -2.78
N ARG A 75 7.70 12.98 -2.56
CA ARG A 75 8.26 11.97 -1.63
C ARG A 75 8.48 10.63 -2.35
N PRO A 76 9.24 10.59 -3.46
CA PRO A 76 9.47 9.35 -4.18
C PRO A 76 10.23 8.33 -3.33
N GLU A 77 10.02 7.05 -3.65
CA GLU A 77 10.69 5.88 -3.07
C GLU A 77 12.19 5.78 -3.38
#